data_AF-A0A0S2KKS7-F1
#
_entry.id   AF-A0A0S2KKS7-F1
#
_cell.length_a   1.000
_cell.length_b   1.000
_cell.length_c   1.000
_cell.angle_alpha   90.00
_cell.angle_beta   90.00
_cell.angle_gamma   90.00
#
_symmetry.space_group_name_H-M   'P 1'
#
loop_
_entity.id
_entity.type
_entity.pdbx_description
1 polymer ?
#
loop_
_entity_poly.entity_id
_entity_poly.type
_entity_poly.pdbx_seq_one_letter_code
_entity_poly.pdbx_strand_id
1 'polypeptide(L)'
;MVNNNSNKFKSVFSIMIVKYIDYMRSMSLESRTAEIRLAQFDKLAYERVTEGVGITKELADEWGKIRSNETPNNRYQRISLLRRFSSFLQLHGIDSYLPKLPKYDKNAFMPYIFTTKEITDIFRESDKLHVHRKYLNSSKFVIPTLIRLLYSTGIRIGEALSLKHSNVNLCDGILTLYKCKNSEDRLVPLSLSMREICKDYVSYKERMNIKTEDDSFFFTSPCGNQCLRGSIADSFKIILQRAGIHHNHNRVGVRLHDLRHTFCVHTLHRLCEQGLDLYYSMPILMTYIGHKSLSATNRYVRLTEEMYPGILKNVNKAYKHLFPEIELNNETNESD
;
A
#
# COMPACT_ATOMS: atom_id res chain seq x y z
N MET A 1 11.95 2.42 31.44
CA MET A 1 11.86 3.89 31.29
C MET A 1 10.41 4.24 30.95
N VAL A 2 9.71 4.85 31.90
CA VAL A 2 8.29 5.23 31.77
C VAL A 2 8.20 6.35 30.74
N ASN A 3 7.52 6.08 29.62
CA ASN A 3 7.55 6.94 28.44
C ASN A 3 6.61 8.14 28.63
N ASN A 4 7.13 9.32 28.32
CA ASN A 4 6.58 10.66 28.59
C ASN A 4 5.38 11.02 27.66
N ASN A 5 4.38 10.14 27.56
CA ASN A 5 3.22 10.27 26.67
C ASN A 5 2.03 11.05 27.27
N SER A 6 2.10 11.45 28.54
CA SER A 6 0.97 12.10 29.25
C SER A 6 0.62 13.49 28.72
N ASN A 7 1.50 14.14 27.94
CA ASN A 7 1.28 15.51 27.43
C ASN A 7 0.70 15.57 26.00
N LYS A 8 0.43 14.42 25.37
CA LYS A 8 -0.04 14.35 23.96
C LYS A 8 -1.56 14.43 23.81
N PHE A 9 -2.30 14.03 24.84
CA PHE A 9 -3.76 13.98 24.86
C PHE A 9 -4.28 14.88 25.99
N LYS A 10 -5.36 15.61 25.74
CA LYS A 10 -5.86 16.67 26.62
C LYS A 10 -7.28 16.44 27.12
N SER A 11 -8.06 15.56 26.48
CA SER A 11 -9.45 15.31 26.89
C SER A 11 -9.54 14.30 28.04
N VAL A 12 -10.77 14.11 28.54
CA VAL A 12 -11.15 13.06 29.50
C VAL A 12 -10.81 11.64 29.02
N PHE A 13 -10.60 11.42 27.72
CA PHE A 13 -10.23 10.14 27.14
C PHE A 13 -8.72 9.85 27.19
N SER A 14 -7.88 10.83 27.55
CA SER A 14 -6.41 10.75 27.49
C SER A 14 -5.83 9.47 28.10
N ILE A 15 -6.22 9.14 29.34
CA ILE A 15 -5.76 7.94 30.05
C ILE A 15 -6.19 6.66 29.31
N MET A 16 -7.43 6.59 28.85
CA MET A 16 -7.95 5.40 28.17
C MET A 16 -7.37 5.24 26.76
N ILE A 17 -7.06 6.35 26.07
CA ILE A 17 -6.37 6.31 24.78
C ILE A 17 -4.96 5.74 24.94
N VAL A 18 -4.22 6.16 25.96
CA VAL A 18 -2.89 5.60 26.24
C VAL A 18 -2.99 4.10 26.52
N LYS A 19 -3.92 3.67 27.40
CA LYS A 19 -4.16 2.24 27.67
C LYS A 19 -4.53 1.46 26.40
N TYR A 20 -5.36 2.03 25.53
CA TYR A 20 -5.75 1.39 24.28
C TYR A 20 -4.58 1.26 23.29
N ILE A 21 -3.73 2.28 23.22
CA ILE A 21 -2.51 2.24 22.40
C ILE A 21 -1.57 1.15 22.91
N ASP A 22 -1.36 1.04 24.21
CA ASP A 22 -0.50 0.01 24.80
C ASP A 22 -1.10 -1.40 24.61
N TYR A 23 -2.42 -1.55 24.71
CA TYR A 23 -3.13 -2.78 24.34
C TYR A 23 -2.95 -3.15 22.86
N MET A 24 -3.00 -2.19 21.93
CA MET A 24 -2.72 -2.45 20.52
C MET A 24 -1.27 -2.89 20.30
N ARG A 25 -0.31 -2.29 21.02
CA ARG A 25 1.11 -2.65 20.96
C ARG A 25 1.38 -4.05 21.49
N SER A 26 0.76 -4.45 22.60
CA SER A 26 0.90 -5.80 23.16
C SER A 26 0.40 -6.89 22.21
N MET A 27 -0.55 -6.57 21.33
CA MET A 27 -1.03 -7.47 20.27
C MET A 27 -0.28 -7.32 18.94
N SER A 28 0.81 -6.56 18.88
CA SER A 28 1.55 -6.27 17.64
C SER A 28 0.71 -5.63 16.53
N LEU A 29 -0.36 -4.92 16.89
CA LEU A 29 -1.23 -4.18 15.96
C LEU A 29 -0.84 -2.71 15.83
N GLU A 30 0.45 -2.41 15.92
CA GLU A 30 0.94 -1.03 15.94
C GLU A 30 0.55 -0.26 14.67
N SER A 31 -0.04 0.91 14.86
CA SER A 31 -0.45 1.77 13.76
C SER A 31 -0.32 3.23 14.13
N ARG A 32 0.73 3.88 13.60
CA ARG A 32 0.91 5.33 13.71
C ARG A 32 -0.31 6.11 13.22
N THR A 33 -0.99 5.60 12.19
CA THR A 33 -2.25 6.20 11.69
C THR A 33 -3.37 6.12 12.72
N ALA A 34 -3.47 5.03 13.47
CA ALA A 34 -4.45 4.91 14.55
C ALA A 34 -4.15 5.93 15.66
N GLU A 35 -2.90 6.07 16.09
CA GLU A 35 -2.51 7.07 17.10
C GLU A 35 -2.86 8.50 16.67
N ILE A 36 -2.56 8.87 15.42
CA ILE A 36 -2.89 10.20 14.88
C ILE A 36 -4.40 10.44 14.89
N ARG A 37 -5.19 9.44 14.49
CA ARG A 37 -6.66 9.54 14.49
C ARG A 37 -7.24 9.63 15.90
N LEU A 38 -6.67 8.90 16.86
CA LEU A 38 -7.08 9.00 18.27
C LEU A 38 -6.72 10.37 18.85
N ALA A 39 -5.57 10.95 18.48
CA ALA A 39 -5.22 12.31 18.88
C ALA A 39 -6.18 13.37 18.29
N GLN A 40 -6.61 13.18 17.04
CA GLN A 40 -7.64 14.03 16.43
C GLN A 40 -8.99 13.89 17.13
N PHE A 41 -9.35 12.67 17.58
CA PHE A 41 -10.57 12.43 18.33
C PHE A 41 -10.50 13.07 19.73
N ASP A 42 -9.39 12.90 20.43
CA ASP A 42 -9.12 13.53 21.72
C ASP A 42 -9.23 15.05 21.64
N LYS A 43 -8.66 15.66 20.59
CA LYS A 43 -8.81 17.10 20.35
C LYS A 43 -10.27 17.52 20.19
N LEU A 44 -11.06 16.77 19.42
CA LEU A 44 -12.49 17.05 19.24
C LEU A 44 -13.25 16.96 20.57
N ALA A 45 -12.98 15.92 21.38
CA ALA A 45 -13.60 15.75 22.69
C ALA A 45 -13.24 16.88 23.67
N TYR A 46 -11.99 17.36 23.61
CA TYR A 46 -11.53 18.49 24.39
C TYR A 46 -12.25 19.79 24.01
N GLU A 47 -12.39 20.07 22.71
CA GLU A 47 -13.10 21.27 22.21
C GLU A 47 -14.59 21.29 22.55
N ARG A 48 -15.20 20.10 22.76
CA ARG A 48 -16.62 19.96 23.10
C ARG A 48 -16.92 19.91 24.60
N VAL A 49 -15.89 20.01 25.46
CA VAL A 49 -16.03 19.93 26.94
C VAL A 49 -16.86 18.70 27.34
N THR A 50 -16.42 17.52 26.91
CA THR A 50 -17.15 16.28 27.21
C THR A 50 -16.99 15.93 28.70
N GLU A 51 -18.10 15.83 29.42
CA GLU A 51 -18.15 15.34 30.80
C GLU A 51 -18.30 13.81 30.79
N GLY A 52 -17.29 13.11 31.30
CA GLY A 52 -17.28 11.64 31.39
C GLY A 52 -16.45 10.94 30.32
N VAL A 53 -15.91 9.77 30.68
CA VAL A 53 -14.99 8.96 29.84
C VAL A 53 -15.75 8.04 28.87
N GLY A 54 -17.09 8.10 28.85
CA GLY A 54 -17.94 7.34 27.95
C GLY A 54 -18.13 8.06 26.61
N ILE A 55 -18.05 7.33 25.50
CA ILE A 55 -18.33 7.91 24.17
C ILE A 55 -19.84 8.03 24.01
N THR A 56 -20.36 9.26 23.93
CA THR A 56 -21.78 9.50 23.66
C THR A 56 -22.12 9.31 22.19
N LYS A 57 -23.42 9.16 21.89
CA LYS A 57 -23.91 9.06 20.51
C LYS A 57 -23.63 10.34 19.73
N GLU A 58 -23.81 11.49 20.38
CA GLU A 58 -23.61 12.83 19.82
C GLU A 58 -22.15 13.03 19.38
N LEU A 59 -21.20 12.66 20.25
CA LEU A 59 -19.78 12.75 19.97
C LEU A 59 -19.36 11.78 18.85
N ALA A 60 -19.92 10.57 18.84
CA ALA A 60 -19.68 9.58 17.80
C ALA A 60 -20.23 10.02 16.43
N ASP A 61 -21.43 10.60 16.38
CA ASP A 61 -22.07 11.08 15.17
C ASP A 61 -21.34 12.32 14.62
N GLU A 62 -20.87 13.22 15.49
CA GLU A 62 -20.02 14.33 15.11
C GLU A 62 -18.70 13.86 14.50
N TRP A 63 -18.02 12.92 15.18
CA TRP A 63 -16.85 12.28 14.59
C TRP A 63 -17.22 11.67 13.23
N GLY A 64 -18.35 10.99 13.12
CA GLY A 64 -18.80 10.31 11.90
C GLY A 64 -19.11 11.20 10.68
N LYS A 65 -19.18 12.54 10.84
CA LYS A 65 -19.40 13.49 9.74
C LYS A 65 -18.30 13.39 8.67
N ILE A 66 -18.70 13.61 7.42
CA ILE A 66 -17.78 13.61 6.27
C ILE A 66 -16.88 14.84 6.37
N ARG A 67 -15.57 14.65 6.26
CA ARG A 67 -14.59 15.75 6.20
C ARG A 67 -14.33 16.18 4.75
N SER A 68 -13.87 17.42 4.56
CA SER A 68 -13.39 17.88 3.25
C SER A 68 -12.25 16.98 2.75
N ASN A 69 -12.33 16.57 1.48
CA ASN A 69 -11.36 15.67 0.83
C ASN A 69 -11.22 14.25 1.43
N GLU A 70 -12.21 13.76 2.19
CA GLU A 70 -12.20 12.40 2.74
C GLU A 70 -12.84 11.38 1.79
N THR A 71 -12.12 10.29 1.48
CA THR A 71 -12.67 9.18 0.71
C THR A 71 -13.62 8.31 1.55
N PRO A 72 -14.60 7.61 0.95
CA PRO A 72 -15.50 6.72 1.68
C PRO A 72 -14.76 5.65 2.52
N ASN A 73 -13.67 5.09 2.00
CA ASN A 73 -12.82 4.16 2.75
C ASN A 73 -12.15 4.83 3.95
N ASN A 74 -11.60 6.04 3.79
CA ASN A 74 -10.97 6.75 4.91
C ASN A 74 -11.97 7.05 6.02
N ARG A 75 -13.19 7.47 5.67
CA ARG A 75 -14.30 7.64 6.62
C ARG A 75 -14.63 6.33 7.32
N TYR A 76 -14.80 5.24 6.57
CA TYR A 76 -15.07 3.91 7.12
C TYR A 76 -14.00 3.48 8.13
N GLN A 77 -12.72 3.59 7.76
CA GLN A 77 -11.59 3.21 8.63
C GLN A 77 -11.50 4.08 9.89
N ARG A 78 -11.85 5.37 9.78
CA ARG A 78 -11.86 6.32 10.89
C ARG A 78 -12.98 6.05 11.90
N ILE A 79 -14.18 5.71 11.41
CA ILE A 79 -15.32 5.32 12.27
C ILE A 79 -15.10 3.91 12.84
N SER A 80 -14.52 2.99 12.08
CA SER A 80 -14.17 1.64 12.54
C SER A 80 -13.16 1.67 13.68
N LEU A 81 -12.15 2.55 13.61
CA LEU A 81 -11.23 2.77 14.72
C LEU A 81 -11.94 3.26 15.98
N LEU A 82 -12.86 4.24 15.84
CA LEU A 82 -13.63 4.73 16.99
C LEU A 82 -14.49 3.62 17.58
N ARG A 83 -15.15 2.81 16.75
CA ARG A 83 -15.94 1.66 17.20
C ARG A 83 -15.11 0.65 18.00
N ARG A 84 -13.90 0.33 17.54
CA ARG A 84 -12.98 -0.55 18.29
C ARG A 84 -12.58 0.06 19.62
N PHE A 85 -12.35 1.37 19.67
CA PHE A 85 -12.04 2.07 20.90
C PHE A 85 -13.25 2.10 21.86
N SER A 86 -14.47 2.36 21.37
CA SER A 86 -15.70 2.24 22.17
C SER A 86 -15.87 0.84 22.76
N SER A 87 -15.62 -0.22 21.99
CA SER A 87 -15.65 -1.60 22.51
C SER A 87 -14.59 -1.84 23.59
N PHE A 88 -13.41 -1.22 23.47
CA PHE A 88 -12.37 -1.30 24.50
C PHE A 88 -12.79 -0.57 25.79
N LEU A 89 -13.50 0.55 25.70
CA LEU A 89 -14.06 1.25 26.86
C LEU A 89 -15.12 0.40 27.57
N GLN A 90 -16.02 -0.22 26.81
CA GLN A 90 -17.03 -1.14 27.35
C GLN A 90 -16.39 -2.32 28.09
N LEU A 91 -15.29 -2.88 27.56
CA LEU A 91 -14.53 -3.95 28.23
C LEU A 91 -13.96 -3.51 29.59
N HIS A 92 -13.70 -2.22 29.78
CA HIS A 92 -13.22 -1.64 31.03
C HIS A 92 -14.37 -1.14 31.93
N GLY A 93 -15.62 -1.53 31.64
CA GLY A 93 -16.79 -1.16 32.43
C GLY A 93 -17.29 0.27 32.20
N ILE A 94 -16.80 0.95 31.15
CA ILE A 94 -17.22 2.31 30.80
C ILE A 94 -18.30 2.22 29.74
N ASP A 95 -19.52 2.63 30.08
CA ASP A 95 -20.60 2.68 29.10
C ASP A 95 -20.25 3.65 27.96
N SER A 96 -20.42 3.18 26.73
CA SER A 96 -19.97 3.87 25.52
C SER A 96 -20.78 3.41 24.32
N TYR A 97 -21.24 4.37 23.54
CA TYR A 97 -21.95 4.13 22.30
C TYR A 97 -21.04 3.50 21.24
N LEU A 98 -21.56 2.50 20.53
CA LEU A 98 -20.90 1.84 19.41
C LEU A 98 -21.34 2.47 18.08
N PRO A 99 -20.47 3.25 17.40
CA PRO A 99 -20.81 3.88 16.13
C PRO A 99 -21.23 2.86 15.07
N LYS A 100 -22.27 3.19 14.30
CA LYS A 100 -22.66 2.43 13.11
C LYS A 100 -21.63 2.68 12.00
N LEU A 101 -21.17 1.62 11.36
CA LEU A 101 -20.22 1.73 10.26
C LEU A 101 -20.94 2.25 9.02
N PRO A 102 -20.37 3.22 8.27
CA PRO A 102 -20.97 3.67 7.02
C PRO A 102 -20.94 2.56 5.98
N LYS A 103 -21.90 2.55 5.05
CA LYS A 103 -21.83 1.69 3.87
C LYS A 103 -20.59 2.08 3.06
N TYR A 104 -19.78 1.09 2.72
CA TYR A 104 -18.59 1.25 1.89
C TYR A 104 -18.43 0.04 0.99
N ASP A 105 -18.46 0.28 -0.31
CA ASP A 105 -18.13 -0.74 -1.28
C ASP A 105 -16.60 -0.92 -1.36
N LYS A 106 -16.14 -2.08 -0.90
CA LYS A 106 -14.72 -2.49 -0.93
C LYS A 106 -14.21 -2.77 -2.35
N ASN A 107 -15.12 -2.93 -3.32
CA ASN A 107 -14.82 -3.28 -4.71
C ASN A 107 -14.88 -2.10 -5.67
N ALA A 108 -15.42 -0.95 -5.26
CA ALA A 108 -15.48 0.26 -6.08
C ALA A 108 -14.11 0.79 -6.56
N PHE A 109 -13.00 0.34 -5.94
CA PHE A 109 -11.66 0.72 -6.37
C PHE A 109 -11.10 -0.27 -7.40
N MET A 110 -10.91 0.22 -8.63
CA MET A 110 -10.21 -0.50 -9.69
C MET A 110 -8.79 0.06 -9.84
N PRO A 111 -7.73 -0.75 -9.64
CA PRO A 111 -6.37 -0.30 -9.88
C PRO A 111 -6.15 -0.02 -11.37
N TYR A 112 -5.31 0.96 -11.66
CA TYR A 112 -4.84 1.19 -13.02
C TYR A 112 -3.79 0.12 -13.38
N ILE A 113 -3.93 -0.53 -14.52
CA ILE A 113 -2.95 -1.49 -15.00
C ILE A 113 -2.28 -0.89 -16.23
N PHE A 114 -1.00 -0.55 -16.11
CA PHE A 114 -0.20 -0.03 -17.22
C PHE A 114 0.01 -1.06 -18.31
N THR A 115 -0.09 -0.65 -19.56
CA THR A 115 0.34 -1.45 -20.71
C THR A 115 1.87 -1.56 -20.78
N THR A 116 2.39 -2.54 -21.55
CA THR A 116 3.83 -2.69 -21.79
C THR A 116 4.45 -1.42 -22.41
N LYS A 117 3.71 -0.73 -23.28
CA LYS A 117 4.13 0.54 -23.87
C LYS A 117 4.25 1.63 -22.81
N GLU A 118 3.23 1.79 -21.98
CA GLU A 118 3.24 2.78 -20.88
C GLU A 118 4.36 2.52 -19.88
N ILE A 119 4.64 1.26 -19.53
CA ILE A 119 5.79 0.92 -18.69
C ILE A 119 7.11 1.33 -19.34
N THR A 120 7.25 1.09 -20.65
CA THR A 120 8.44 1.49 -21.41
C THR A 120 8.61 3.02 -21.43
N ASP A 121 7.51 3.75 -21.63
CA ASP A 121 7.53 5.22 -21.62
C ASP A 121 7.81 5.76 -20.20
N ILE A 122 7.26 5.14 -19.15
CA ILE A 122 7.60 5.45 -17.75
C ILE A 122 9.10 5.26 -17.50
N PHE A 123 9.70 4.17 -17.96
CA PHE A 123 11.13 3.93 -17.81
C PHE A 123 11.95 5.00 -18.53
N ARG A 124 11.62 5.28 -19.79
CA ARG A 124 12.28 6.31 -20.60
C ARG A 124 12.21 7.69 -19.94
N GLU A 125 11.05 8.08 -19.45
CA GLU A 125 10.87 9.38 -18.79
C GLU A 125 11.50 9.42 -17.39
N SER A 126 11.60 8.28 -16.70
CA SER A 126 12.33 8.18 -15.44
C SER A 126 13.83 8.41 -15.63
N ASP A 127 14.43 7.89 -16.70
CA ASP A 127 15.87 8.05 -16.99
C ASP A 127 16.21 9.51 -17.33
N LYS A 128 15.23 10.27 -17.83
CA LYS A 128 15.36 11.71 -18.09
C LYS A 128 15.24 12.57 -16.82
N LEU A 129 15.01 12.00 -15.64
CA LEU A 129 15.01 12.75 -14.39
C LEU A 129 16.42 13.12 -13.97
N HIS A 130 16.85 14.32 -14.33
CA HIS A 130 18.14 14.86 -13.94
C HIS A 130 18.03 15.62 -12.62
N VAL A 131 19.04 15.46 -11.75
CA VAL A 131 19.22 16.31 -10.57
C VAL A 131 19.73 17.66 -11.05
N HIS A 132 18.86 18.67 -11.07
CA HIS A 132 19.29 20.04 -11.38
C HIS A 132 20.27 20.53 -10.32
N ARG A 133 21.33 21.25 -10.69
CA ARG A 133 22.42 21.72 -9.81
C ARG A 133 21.94 22.54 -8.59
N LYS A 134 20.74 23.12 -8.67
CA LYS A 134 20.06 23.85 -7.58
C LYS A 134 19.42 22.95 -6.51
N TYR A 135 19.26 21.65 -6.78
CA TYR A 135 18.59 20.67 -5.92
C TYR A 135 19.46 19.43 -5.70
N LEU A 136 20.73 19.64 -5.33
CA LEU A 136 21.70 18.55 -5.08
C LEU A 136 21.24 17.56 -4.00
N ASN A 137 20.33 17.98 -3.10
CA ASN A 137 19.74 17.13 -2.06
C ASN A 137 18.52 16.31 -2.54
N SER A 138 18.22 16.32 -3.83
CA SER A 138 17.05 15.63 -4.38
C SER A 138 17.30 14.13 -4.54
N SER A 139 16.43 13.29 -3.97
CA SER A 139 16.41 11.83 -4.16
C SER A 139 16.01 11.38 -5.58
N LYS A 140 16.13 12.24 -6.60
CA LYS A 140 15.69 11.95 -7.97
C LYS A 140 16.54 10.88 -8.65
N PHE A 141 17.83 10.80 -8.31
CA PHE A 141 18.74 9.78 -8.83
C PHE A 141 18.31 8.35 -8.46
N VAL A 142 17.48 8.19 -7.42
CA VAL A 142 16.95 6.90 -6.98
C VAL A 142 15.80 6.39 -7.86
N ILE A 143 15.07 7.31 -8.49
CA ILE A 143 13.78 7.03 -9.12
C ILE A 143 13.87 5.99 -10.24
N PRO A 144 14.85 6.04 -11.19
CA PRO A 144 14.93 5.08 -12.29
C PRO A 144 15.07 3.63 -11.82
N THR A 145 15.97 3.40 -10.85
CA THR A 145 16.23 2.07 -10.28
C THR A 145 15.04 1.60 -9.43
N LEU A 146 14.49 2.49 -8.60
CA LEU A 146 13.36 2.16 -7.73
C LEU A 146 12.11 1.77 -8.51
N ILE A 147 11.75 2.51 -9.57
CA ILE A 147 10.56 2.21 -10.39
C ILE A 147 10.72 0.85 -11.06
N ARG A 148 11.91 0.57 -11.64
CA ARG A 148 12.20 -0.74 -12.26
C ARG A 148 12.16 -1.88 -11.25
N LEU A 149 12.66 -1.65 -10.03
CA LEU A 149 12.58 -2.65 -8.97
C LEU A 149 11.13 -2.95 -8.57
N LEU A 150 10.32 -1.92 -8.36
CA LEU A 150 8.90 -2.07 -7.99
C LEU A 150 8.11 -2.82 -9.07
N TYR A 151 8.36 -2.50 -10.33
CA TYR A 151 7.71 -3.18 -11.46
C TYR A 151 8.21 -4.61 -11.63
N SER A 152 9.51 -4.89 -11.49
CA SER A 152 10.07 -6.21 -11.78
C SER A 152 9.87 -7.23 -10.67
N THR A 153 9.67 -6.77 -9.42
CA THR A 153 9.55 -7.64 -8.24
C THR A 153 8.19 -7.55 -7.56
N GLY A 154 7.35 -6.57 -7.92
CA GLY A 154 6.06 -6.36 -7.29
C GLY A 154 6.10 -6.03 -5.79
N ILE A 155 7.26 -5.74 -5.20
CA ILE A 155 7.36 -5.42 -3.76
C ILE A 155 6.65 -4.11 -3.44
N ARG A 156 6.23 -3.91 -2.18
CA ARG A 156 5.58 -2.66 -1.77
C ARG A 156 6.63 -1.56 -1.69
N ILE A 157 6.24 -0.32 -2.02
CA ILE A 157 7.12 0.86 -1.87
C ILE A 157 7.72 0.98 -0.46
N GLY A 158 6.95 0.71 0.60
CA GLY A 158 7.46 0.74 1.97
C GLY A 158 8.53 -0.31 2.25
N GLU A 159 8.41 -1.49 1.64
CA GLU A 159 9.41 -2.56 1.72
C GLU A 159 10.67 -2.13 0.97
N ALA A 160 10.51 -1.66 -0.27
CA ALA A 160 11.63 -1.17 -1.09
C ALA A 160 12.42 -0.07 -0.38
N LEU A 161 11.75 0.95 0.16
CA LEU A 161 12.42 2.05 0.84
C LEU A 161 13.06 1.66 2.18
N SER A 162 12.65 0.55 2.78
CA SER A 162 13.22 0.06 4.03
C SER A 162 14.38 -0.92 3.83
N LEU A 163 14.67 -1.31 2.58
CA LEU A 163 15.82 -2.14 2.25
C LEU A 163 17.11 -1.47 2.72
N LYS A 164 17.95 -2.25 3.41
CA LYS A 164 19.35 -1.94 3.69
C LYS A 164 20.26 -2.63 2.68
N HIS A 165 21.52 -2.24 2.57
CA HIS A 165 22.48 -2.95 1.69
C HIS A 165 22.68 -4.41 2.10
N SER A 166 22.72 -4.71 3.39
CA SER A 166 22.71 -6.08 3.93
C SER A 166 21.51 -6.94 3.49
N ASN A 167 20.45 -6.33 2.96
CA ASN A 167 19.26 -7.03 2.48
C ASN A 167 19.33 -7.34 0.98
N VAL A 168 20.34 -6.85 0.27
CA VAL A 168 20.45 -6.91 -1.19
C VAL A 168 21.69 -7.72 -1.57
N ASN A 169 21.51 -9.02 -1.78
CA ASN A 169 22.58 -9.87 -2.28
C ASN A 169 22.59 -9.83 -3.81
N LEU A 170 23.48 -9.02 -4.39
CA LEU A 170 23.61 -8.87 -5.85
C LEU A 170 24.36 -10.02 -6.52
N CYS A 171 25.15 -10.79 -5.76
CA CYS A 171 25.83 -11.99 -6.26
C CYS A 171 24.79 -13.08 -6.57
N ASP A 172 23.98 -13.44 -5.57
CA ASP A 172 22.95 -14.47 -5.70
C ASP A 172 21.66 -13.92 -6.34
N GLY A 173 21.51 -12.60 -6.40
CA GLY A 173 20.33 -11.95 -6.96
C GLY A 173 19.10 -12.07 -6.08
N ILE A 174 19.24 -11.91 -4.77
CA ILE A 174 18.17 -12.11 -3.80
C ILE A 174 18.01 -10.85 -2.95
N LEU A 175 16.77 -10.40 -2.79
CA LEU A 175 16.38 -9.44 -1.78
C LEU A 175 15.79 -10.16 -0.56
N THR A 176 16.21 -9.77 0.63
CA THR A 176 15.62 -10.24 1.89
C THR A 176 14.74 -9.15 2.49
N LEU A 177 13.42 -9.35 2.50
CA LEU A 177 12.48 -8.37 3.02
C LEU A 177 12.11 -8.71 4.46
N TYR A 178 12.56 -7.87 5.40
CA TYR A 178 12.24 -7.98 6.82
C TYR A 178 11.01 -7.14 7.21
N LYS A 179 10.28 -7.58 8.25
CA LYS A 179 9.18 -6.81 8.87
C LYS A 179 8.13 -6.34 7.84
N CYS A 180 7.78 -7.22 6.91
CA CYS A 180 6.71 -6.94 5.95
C CYS A 180 5.41 -6.62 6.72
N LYS A 181 4.46 -5.90 6.10
CA LYS A 181 3.16 -5.49 6.73
C LYS A 181 2.36 -6.65 7.37
N ASN A 182 2.75 -7.89 7.07
CA ASN A 182 2.14 -9.13 7.53
C ASN A 182 3.04 -9.95 8.49
N SER A 183 4.16 -9.39 8.96
CA SER A 183 5.12 -10.01 9.89
C SER A 183 5.77 -11.32 9.42
N GLU A 184 5.89 -11.52 8.11
CA GLU A 184 6.61 -12.63 7.51
C GLU A 184 7.76 -12.08 6.66
N ASP A 185 8.95 -12.60 6.91
CA ASP A 185 10.12 -12.32 6.11
C ASP A 185 10.04 -13.14 4.81
N ARG A 186 10.46 -12.56 3.69
CA ARG A 186 10.44 -13.27 2.41
C ARG A 186 11.62 -12.92 1.53
N LEU A 187 12.07 -13.92 0.77
CA LEU A 187 13.09 -13.79 -0.25
C LEU A 187 12.45 -13.43 -1.59
N VAL A 188 13.02 -12.44 -2.27
CA VAL A 188 12.53 -11.97 -3.57
C VAL A 188 13.69 -12.03 -4.58
N PRO A 189 13.67 -12.99 -5.52
CA PRO A 189 14.68 -13.06 -6.58
C PRO A 189 14.63 -11.87 -7.53
N LEU A 190 15.80 -11.48 -8.02
CA LEU A 190 16.04 -10.44 -9.02
C LEU A 190 16.35 -11.08 -10.37
N SER A 191 15.79 -10.51 -11.45
CA SER A 191 16.23 -10.85 -12.80
C SER A 191 17.70 -10.46 -13.01
N LEU A 192 18.36 -11.10 -13.99
CA LEU A 192 19.71 -10.71 -14.43
C LEU A 192 19.79 -9.21 -14.75
N SER A 193 18.84 -8.70 -15.54
CA SER A 193 18.79 -7.28 -15.89
C SER A 193 18.62 -6.35 -14.68
N MET A 194 17.82 -6.75 -13.69
CA MET A 194 17.62 -5.94 -12.49
C MET A 194 18.86 -5.93 -11.61
N ARG A 195 19.61 -7.03 -11.54
CA ARG A 195 20.89 -7.08 -10.83
C ARG A 195 21.89 -6.07 -11.39
N GLU A 196 22.05 -6.01 -12.70
CA GLU A 196 23.00 -5.07 -13.33
C GLU A 196 22.60 -3.61 -13.04
N ILE A 197 21.32 -3.27 -13.17
CA ILE A 197 20.84 -1.92 -12.82
C ILE A 197 21.07 -1.59 -11.34
N CYS A 198 20.94 -2.57 -10.43
CA CYS A 198 21.25 -2.38 -9.02
C CYS A 198 22.76 -2.17 -8.78
N LYS A 199 23.64 -2.89 -9.50
CA LYS A 199 25.10 -2.69 -9.45
C LYS A 199 25.50 -1.30 -9.97
N ASP A 200 24.90 -0.85 -11.06
CA ASP A 200 25.11 0.49 -11.62
C ASP A 200 24.68 1.57 -10.63
N TYR A 201 23.57 1.34 -9.94
CA TYR A 201 23.06 2.23 -8.90
C TYR A 201 24.00 2.31 -7.69
N VAL A 202 24.53 1.18 -7.22
CA VAL A 202 25.52 1.15 -6.14
C VAL A 202 26.80 1.89 -6.55
N SER A 203 27.32 1.59 -7.75
CA SER A 203 28.49 2.28 -8.31
C SER A 203 28.28 3.79 -8.42
N TYR A 204 27.06 4.23 -8.76
CA TYR A 204 26.70 5.64 -8.77
C TYR A 204 26.71 6.25 -7.36
N LYS A 205 26.19 5.56 -6.34
CA LYS A 205 26.24 6.02 -4.95
C LYS A 205 27.67 6.21 -4.47
N GLU A 206 28.56 5.26 -4.77
CA GLU A 206 29.97 5.31 -4.39
C GLU A 206 30.67 6.53 -5.03
N ARG A 207 30.47 6.76 -6.33
CA ARG A 207 31.00 7.95 -7.03
C ARG A 207 30.50 9.28 -6.44
N MET A 208 29.34 9.27 -5.81
CA MET A 208 28.73 10.44 -5.16
C MET A 208 29.06 10.52 -3.66
N ASN A 209 29.95 9.67 -3.13
CA ASN A 209 30.28 9.56 -1.71
C ASN A 209 29.04 9.34 -0.81
N ILE A 210 28.03 8.62 -1.32
CA ILE A 210 26.84 8.25 -0.57
C ILE A 210 27.09 6.89 0.09
N LYS A 211 26.74 6.80 1.38
CA LYS A 211 26.82 5.61 2.21
C LYS A 211 26.32 4.32 1.54
N THR A 212 27.19 3.30 1.58
CA THR A 212 26.95 1.94 1.08
C THR A 212 27.23 0.84 2.11
N GLU A 213 27.39 1.20 3.38
CA GLU A 213 27.59 0.22 4.45
C GLU A 213 26.33 -0.63 4.65
N ASP A 214 26.49 -1.85 5.18
CA ASP A 214 25.45 -2.86 5.37
C ASP A 214 24.18 -2.36 6.06
N ASP A 215 24.34 -1.46 7.03
CA ASP A 215 23.25 -0.90 7.83
C ASP A 215 22.58 0.33 7.20
N SER A 216 23.21 0.91 6.18
CA SER A 216 22.67 2.05 5.46
C SER A 216 21.54 1.63 4.52
N PHE A 217 20.57 2.52 4.30
CA PHE A 217 19.49 2.21 3.37
C PHE A 217 20.05 2.00 1.95
N PHE A 218 19.49 1.02 1.24
CA PHE A 218 19.81 0.80 -0.16
C PHE A 218 19.37 2.02 -0.98
N PHE A 219 18.12 2.43 -0.82
CA PHE A 219 17.55 3.64 -1.42
C PHE A 219 17.58 4.83 -0.45
N THR A 220 18.50 5.76 -0.66
CA THR A 220 18.75 6.90 0.24
C THR A 220 18.58 8.24 -0.44
N SER A 221 18.30 9.27 0.36
CA SER A 221 18.61 10.64 -0.02
C SER A 221 20.13 10.84 -0.09
N PRO A 222 20.61 11.93 -0.71
CA PRO A 222 22.04 12.25 -0.71
C PRO A 222 22.66 12.35 0.69
N CYS A 223 21.87 12.69 1.71
CA CYS A 223 22.31 12.76 3.10
C CYS A 223 22.33 11.38 3.81
N GLY A 224 22.04 10.28 3.12
CA GLY A 224 22.01 8.93 3.69
C GLY A 224 20.73 8.55 4.44
N ASN A 225 19.75 9.46 4.52
CA ASN A 225 18.46 9.19 5.14
C ASN A 225 17.54 8.39 4.20
N GLN A 226 16.55 7.70 4.76
CA GLN A 226 15.50 7.04 3.98
C GLN A 226 14.78 8.05 3.07
N CYS A 227 14.56 7.69 1.80
CA CYS A 227 13.80 8.53 0.89
C CYS A 227 12.37 8.76 1.38
N LEU A 228 11.90 10.00 1.28
CA LEU A 228 10.52 10.33 1.62
C LEU A 228 9.57 9.83 0.53
N ARG A 229 8.58 9.02 0.94
CA ARG A 229 7.55 8.47 0.04
C ARG A 229 6.81 9.55 -0.75
N GLY A 230 6.57 10.72 -0.14
CA GLY A 230 5.94 11.86 -0.82
C GLY A 230 6.77 12.38 -2.00
N SER A 231 8.08 12.56 -1.81
CA SER A 231 9.00 13.02 -2.86
C SER A 231 9.07 12.07 -4.05
N ILE A 232 9.04 10.76 -3.77
CA ILE A 232 9.00 9.73 -4.83
C ILE A 232 7.65 9.78 -5.56
N ALA A 233 6.54 9.92 -4.83
CA ALA A 233 5.21 10.04 -5.44
C ALA A 233 5.09 11.28 -6.34
N ASP A 234 5.68 12.41 -5.93
CA ASP A 234 5.66 13.62 -6.75
C ASP A 234 6.56 13.49 -7.99
N SER A 235 7.72 12.85 -7.85
CA SER A 235 8.57 12.51 -9.01
C SER A 235 7.85 11.58 -9.98
N PHE A 236 7.09 10.61 -9.46
CA PHE A 236 6.29 9.69 -10.29
C PHE A 236 5.16 10.40 -11.03
N LYS A 237 4.46 11.36 -10.40
CA LYS A 237 3.44 12.18 -11.10
C LYS A 237 4.04 12.94 -12.29
N ILE A 238 5.25 13.50 -12.12
CA ILE A 238 5.97 14.18 -13.21
C ILE A 238 6.28 13.20 -14.34
N ILE A 239 6.74 11.99 -14.02
CA ILE A 239 7.00 10.93 -15.01
C ILE A 239 5.72 10.59 -15.77
N LEU A 240 4.61 10.34 -15.06
CA LEU A 240 3.32 10.01 -15.69
C LEU A 240 2.86 11.11 -16.64
N GLN A 241 2.97 12.38 -16.23
CA GLN A 241 2.63 13.52 -17.07
C GLN A 241 3.49 13.57 -18.33
N ARG A 242 4.81 13.36 -18.22
CA ARG A 242 5.73 13.34 -19.36
C ARG A 242 5.51 12.15 -20.29
N ALA A 243 5.08 11.02 -19.74
CA ALA A 243 4.73 9.82 -20.49
C ALA A 243 3.35 9.92 -21.17
N GLY A 244 2.61 11.03 -21.00
CA GLY A 244 1.27 11.20 -21.56
C GLY A 244 0.20 10.36 -20.84
N ILE A 245 0.49 9.86 -19.64
CA ILE A 245 -0.42 9.02 -18.86
C ILE A 245 -1.26 9.92 -17.96
N HIS A 246 -2.48 10.21 -18.41
CA HIS A 246 -3.42 11.08 -17.71
C HIS A 246 -4.27 10.31 -16.68
N HIS A 247 -4.78 11.05 -15.70
CA HIS A 247 -5.64 10.47 -14.67
C HIS A 247 -7.02 10.14 -15.27
N ASN A 248 -7.43 8.87 -15.21
CA ASN A 248 -8.78 8.48 -15.60
C ASN A 248 -9.83 9.15 -14.69
N HIS A 249 -11.02 9.38 -15.26
CA HIS A 249 -12.12 10.19 -14.73
C HIS A 249 -12.65 9.82 -13.33
N ASN A 250 -12.27 8.67 -12.77
CA ASN A 250 -12.73 8.17 -11.49
C ASN A 250 -11.85 8.60 -10.30
N ARG A 251 -11.70 9.91 -10.05
CA ARG A 251 -11.23 10.61 -8.82
C ARG A 251 -9.95 10.13 -8.08
N VAL A 252 -9.39 8.96 -8.37
CA VAL A 252 -8.20 8.38 -7.75
C VAL A 252 -7.17 8.31 -8.86
N GLY A 253 -6.19 9.22 -8.80
CA GLY A 253 -5.09 9.24 -9.74
C GLY A 253 -4.28 7.96 -9.76
N VAL A 254 -3.51 7.79 -10.83
CA VAL A 254 -2.53 6.70 -10.99
C VAL A 254 -1.44 6.83 -9.90
N ARG A 255 -1.11 5.72 -9.25
CA ARG A 255 -0.23 5.66 -8.06
C ARG A 255 0.95 4.74 -8.31
N LEU A 256 2.03 4.95 -7.56
CA LEU A 256 3.17 4.02 -7.53
C LEU A 256 2.79 2.57 -7.20
N HIS A 257 1.73 2.36 -6.40
CA HIS A 257 1.28 1.00 -6.06
C HIS A 257 0.67 0.28 -7.27
N ASP A 258 0.24 1.01 -8.28
CA ASP A 258 -0.34 0.44 -9.49
C ASP A 258 0.73 -0.31 -10.31
N LEU A 259 2.03 0.03 -10.16
CA LEU A 259 3.13 -0.78 -10.71
C LEU A 259 3.13 -2.23 -10.18
N ARG A 260 2.77 -2.43 -8.90
CA ARG A 260 2.64 -3.78 -8.33
C ARG A 260 1.44 -4.51 -8.90
N HIS A 261 0.33 -3.81 -9.11
CA HIS A 261 -0.83 -4.41 -9.74
C HIS A 261 -0.51 -4.84 -11.17
N THR A 262 0.19 -3.99 -11.93
CA THR A 262 0.72 -4.32 -13.25
C THR A 262 1.69 -5.48 -13.22
N PHE A 263 2.64 -5.54 -12.29
CA PHE A 263 3.52 -6.70 -12.14
C PHE A 263 2.72 -7.99 -12.00
N CYS A 264 1.68 -7.99 -11.17
CA CYS A 264 0.87 -9.19 -10.95
C CYS A 264 0.13 -9.60 -12.23
N VAL A 265 -0.53 -8.66 -12.90
CA VAL A 265 -1.30 -8.91 -14.12
C VAL A 265 -0.39 -9.36 -15.28
N HIS A 266 0.73 -8.67 -15.51
CA HIS A 266 1.70 -9.04 -16.55
C HIS A 266 2.36 -10.40 -16.27
N THR A 267 2.64 -10.71 -15.00
CA THR A 267 3.22 -12.01 -14.62
C THR A 267 2.22 -13.13 -14.87
N LEU A 268 0.96 -12.97 -14.45
CA LEU A 268 -0.10 -13.93 -14.73
C LEU A 268 -0.27 -14.16 -16.23
N HIS A 269 -0.32 -13.08 -17.00
CA HIS A 269 -0.42 -13.15 -18.45
C HIS A 269 0.74 -13.95 -19.04
N ARG A 270 1.98 -13.62 -18.67
CA ARG A 270 3.18 -14.33 -19.15
C ARG A 270 3.19 -15.81 -18.78
N LEU A 271 2.78 -16.16 -17.56
CA LEU A 271 2.73 -17.56 -17.12
C LEU A 271 1.68 -18.33 -17.93
N CYS A 272 0.52 -17.72 -18.21
CA CYS A 272 -0.50 -18.32 -19.06
C CYS A 272 0.00 -18.53 -20.50
N GLU A 273 0.69 -17.56 -21.09
CA GLU A 273 1.30 -17.69 -22.42
C GLU A 273 2.36 -18.80 -22.47
N GLN A 274 2.99 -19.11 -21.34
CA GLN A 274 3.92 -20.23 -21.18
C GLN A 274 3.21 -21.58 -20.93
N GLY A 275 1.87 -21.61 -20.96
CA GLY A 275 1.06 -22.81 -20.74
C GLY A 275 0.93 -23.22 -19.26
N LEU A 276 1.35 -22.36 -18.32
CA LEU A 276 1.17 -22.63 -16.90
C LEU A 276 -0.26 -22.31 -16.47
N ASP A 277 -0.86 -23.24 -15.74
CA ASP A 277 -2.20 -23.09 -15.20
C ASP A 277 -2.26 -21.93 -14.20
N LEU A 278 -3.24 -21.04 -14.37
CA LEU A 278 -3.49 -19.91 -13.50
C LEU A 278 -3.79 -20.33 -12.06
N TYR A 279 -4.45 -21.48 -11.85
CA TYR A 279 -4.77 -22.00 -10.52
C TYR A 279 -3.52 -22.32 -9.71
N TYR A 280 -2.46 -22.84 -10.34
CA TYR A 280 -1.18 -23.10 -9.65
C TYR A 280 -0.31 -21.85 -9.59
N SER A 281 -0.24 -21.10 -10.68
CA SER A 281 0.56 -19.88 -10.80
C SER A 281 0.13 -18.82 -9.78
N MET A 282 -1.16 -18.78 -9.46
CA MET A 282 -1.72 -17.71 -8.68
C MET A 282 -1.41 -17.77 -7.18
N PRO A 283 -1.60 -18.90 -6.47
CA PRO A 283 -1.12 -19.06 -5.09
C PRO A 283 0.38 -18.82 -4.95
N ILE A 284 1.19 -19.25 -5.93
CA ILE A 284 2.64 -19.02 -5.95
C ILE A 284 2.92 -17.51 -6.01
N LEU A 285 2.28 -16.80 -6.96
CA LEU A 285 2.45 -15.35 -7.09
C LEU A 285 1.93 -14.60 -5.85
N MET A 286 0.83 -15.03 -5.24
CA MET A 286 0.29 -14.43 -4.01
C MET A 286 1.25 -14.60 -2.82
N THR A 287 1.85 -15.78 -2.69
CA THR A 287 2.88 -16.06 -1.69
C THR A 287 4.11 -15.19 -1.94
N TYR A 288 4.59 -15.13 -3.19
CA TYR A 288 5.73 -14.30 -3.60
C TYR A 288 5.53 -12.82 -3.26
N ILE A 289 4.35 -12.25 -3.53
CA ILE A 289 4.07 -10.85 -3.22
C ILE A 289 3.67 -10.61 -1.75
N GLY A 290 3.46 -11.67 -0.96
CA GLY A 290 3.05 -11.59 0.44
C GLY A 290 1.60 -11.13 0.63
N HIS A 291 0.65 -11.76 -0.06
CA HIS A 291 -0.80 -11.61 0.16
C HIS A 291 -1.33 -12.70 1.09
N LYS A 292 -2.08 -12.31 2.12
CA LYS A 292 -2.68 -13.24 3.10
C LYS A 292 -4.14 -13.58 2.82
N SER A 293 -4.81 -12.90 1.89
CA SER A 293 -6.23 -13.10 1.62
C SER A 293 -6.52 -13.57 0.19
N LEU A 294 -7.34 -14.62 0.09
CA LEU A 294 -7.86 -15.14 -1.19
C LEU A 294 -8.71 -14.11 -1.96
N SER A 295 -9.33 -13.16 -1.26
CA SER A 295 -10.11 -12.08 -1.87
C SER A 295 -9.25 -11.13 -2.72
N ALA A 296 -7.96 -10.94 -2.37
CA ALA A 296 -7.04 -10.18 -3.21
C ALA A 296 -6.67 -10.94 -4.50
N THR A 297 -6.78 -12.27 -4.46
CA THR A 297 -6.44 -13.20 -5.54
C THR A 297 -7.45 -13.13 -6.69
N ASN A 298 -8.75 -13.25 -6.39
CA ASN A 298 -9.82 -13.20 -7.41
C ASN A 298 -9.85 -11.86 -8.17
N ARG A 299 -9.40 -10.78 -7.52
CA ARG A 299 -9.32 -9.46 -8.15
C ARG A 299 -8.30 -9.44 -9.29
N TYR A 300 -7.14 -10.10 -9.14
CA TYR A 300 -6.13 -10.10 -10.19
C TYR A 300 -6.56 -10.91 -11.40
N VAL A 301 -7.24 -12.04 -11.20
CA VAL A 301 -7.78 -12.82 -12.33
C VAL A 301 -8.75 -11.99 -13.16
N ARG A 302 -9.68 -11.26 -12.52
CA ARG A 302 -10.61 -10.36 -13.21
C ARG A 302 -9.88 -9.25 -13.97
N LEU A 303 -8.94 -8.57 -13.32
CA LEU A 303 -8.14 -7.51 -13.96
C LEU A 303 -7.30 -8.05 -15.13
N THR A 304 -6.79 -9.27 -15.05
CA THR A 304 -6.04 -9.89 -16.14
C THR A 304 -6.95 -10.22 -17.31
N GLU A 305 -8.15 -10.78 -17.10
CA GLU A 305 -9.11 -11.03 -18.18
C GLU A 305 -9.64 -9.73 -18.80
N GLU A 306 -9.88 -8.69 -17.99
CA GLU A 306 -10.26 -7.36 -18.50
C GLU A 306 -9.17 -6.74 -19.39
N MET A 307 -7.89 -6.93 -19.03
CA MET A 307 -6.76 -6.40 -19.81
C MET A 307 -6.39 -7.28 -21.01
N TYR A 308 -6.54 -8.60 -20.88
CA TYR A 308 -6.20 -9.60 -21.89
C TYR A 308 -7.39 -10.55 -22.10
N PRO A 309 -8.41 -10.14 -22.88
CA PRO A 309 -9.62 -10.92 -23.07
C PRO A 309 -9.32 -12.29 -23.69
N GLY A 310 -9.95 -13.33 -23.16
CA GLY A 310 -9.77 -14.70 -23.63
C GLY A 310 -8.62 -15.46 -22.97
N ILE A 311 -7.91 -14.86 -22.01
CA ILE A 311 -6.87 -15.59 -21.26
C ILE A 311 -7.46 -16.78 -20.51
N LEU A 312 -8.70 -16.64 -20.02
CA LEU A 312 -9.44 -17.73 -19.38
C LEU A 312 -9.92 -18.81 -20.36
N LYS A 313 -9.98 -18.54 -21.68
CA LYS A 313 -10.39 -19.55 -22.67
C LYS A 313 -9.33 -20.64 -22.87
N ASN A 314 -8.05 -20.29 -22.79
CA ASN A 314 -6.93 -21.24 -22.86
C ASN A 314 -6.83 -22.11 -21.60
N VAL A 315 -7.39 -21.60 -20.50
CA VAL A 315 -7.41 -22.22 -19.18
C VAL A 315 -8.65 -23.14 -19.02
N ASN A 316 -9.68 -22.96 -19.85
CA ASN A 316 -11.04 -23.49 -19.70
C ASN A 316 -11.25 -25.01 -19.90
N LYS A 317 -10.23 -25.80 -20.28
CA LYS A 317 -10.42 -27.25 -20.52
C LYS A 317 -10.72 -28.06 -19.26
N ALA A 318 -10.32 -27.56 -18.08
CA ALA A 318 -10.56 -28.21 -16.77
C ALA A 318 -11.63 -27.51 -15.91
N TYR A 319 -12.19 -26.39 -16.38
CA TYR A 319 -12.93 -25.43 -15.53
C TYR A 319 -14.43 -25.69 -15.37
N LYS A 320 -15.03 -26.55 -16.19
CA LYS A 320 -16.49 -26.75 -16.24
C LYS A 320 -17.11 -27.33 -14.97
N HIS A 321 -16.31 -27.86 -14.02
CA HIS A 321 -16.82 -28.66 -12.92
C HIS A 321 -16.47 -28.15 -11.51
N LEU A 322 -15.70 -27.06 -11.38
CA LEU A 322 -15.07 -26.71 -10.09
C LEU A 322 -15.51 -25.38 -9.47
N PHE A 323 -16.28 -24.56 -10.19
CA PHE A 323 -16.94 -23.38 -9.62
C PHE A 323 -18.42 -23.39 -10.03
N PRO A 324 -19.38 -23.31 -9.09
CA PRO A 324 -20.76 -23.06 -9.45
C PRO A 324 -20.82 -21.76 -10.24
N GLU A 325 -21.55 -21.75 -11.36
CA GLU A 325 -21.87 -20.53 -12.08
C GLU A 325 -22.45 -19.52 -11.08
N ILE A 326 -21.73 -18.43 -10.85
CA ILE A 326 -22.30 -17.30 -10.14
C ILE A 326 -23.21 -16.64 -11.17
N GLU A 327 -24.51 -16.93 -11.08
CA GLU A 327 -25.54 -16.23 -11.83
C GLU A 327 -25.32 -14.73 -11.68
N LEU A 328 -25.00 -14.08 -12.80
CA LEU A 328 -25.14 -12.64 -12.92
C LEU A 328 -26.64 -12.38 -12.88
N ASN A 329 -27.16 -11.97 -11.72
CA ASN A 329 -28.50 -11.40 -11.63
C ASN A 329 -28.54 -10.13 -12.49
N ASN A 330 -28.82 -10.31 -13.77
CA ASN A 330 -29.37 -9.30 -14.65
C ASN A 330 -30.86 -9.17 -14.29
N GLU A 331 -31.15 -8.53 -13.17
CA GLU A 331 -32.48 -7.93 -13.00
C GLU A 331 -32.48 -6.59 -13.72
N THR A 332 -32.76 -6.67 -15.02
CA THR A 332 -33.51 -5.64 -15.73
C THR A 332 -34.85 -5.46 -15.02
N ASN A 333 -34.96 -4.45 -14.16
CA ASN A 333 -36.25 -3.90 -13.77
C ASN A 333 -36.74 -3.00 -14.91
N GLU A 334 -37.37 -3.62 -15.91
CA GLU A 334 -38.41 -3.00 -16.73
C GLU A 334 -39.77 -3.41 -16.14
N SER A 335 -40.67 -2.42 -15.93
CA SER A 335 -42.14 -2.53 -15.71
C SER A 335 -42.62 -3.39 -14.53
N ASP A 336 -43.31 -2.88 -13.51
CA ASP A 336 -44.51 -2.01 -13.54
C ASP A 336 -44.53 -0.93 -12.44
#